data_AF-A0A1C7N0C4-F1
#
_entry.id   AF-A0A1C7N0C4-F1
#
_cell.length_a   1.000
_cell.length_b   1.000
_cell.length_c   1.000
_cell.angle_alpha   90.00
_cell.angle_beta   90.00
_cell.angle_gamma   90.00
#
_symmetry.space_group_name_H-M   'P 1'
#
loop_
_entity.id
_entity.type
_entity.pdbx_description
1 polymer ?
#
loop_
_entity_poly.entity_id
_entity_poly.type
_entity_poly.pdbx_seq_one_letter_code
_entity_poly.pdbx_strand_id
1 'polypeptide(L)'
;MKSNQKHKITKSSARQFSIGRFSATKGFDSSQQTIQNAFDRIQNNVDLSSASASQAADSSVEIVVTDYSESGVIATALTTEEQKHEQNEQVEEEDLEEDIEEFISVSLPEESATSLYLESIQNRLSREDYPSVYARGTFWIEPMMPFFMLKKNKKIEFLHHLQVFLWIPHLLLSEWLAAIHCPCCKSKMETKEFNKQPHARKIVDIDSCFHLMSMRYRCLSPGCGKTINAHDSQVIKQLTYELQFEFPAILTHKGDVFKAVADLLRPCIQNPIGPKRFQKILVELHHLCHDCIELQYLLSVYRKRSG
;
A
#
# COMPACT_ATOMS: atom_id res chain seq x y z
N MET A 1 65.63 -19.81 35.69
CA MET A 1 64.65 -20.65 34.98
C MET A 1 63.72 -19.75 34.19
N LYS A 2 63.93 -19.59 32.87
CA LYS A 2 63.06 -18.79 31.99
C LYS A 2 62.43 -19.75 30.97
N SER A 3 61.11 -19.89 31.02
CA SER A 3 60.30 -20.76 30.17
C SER A 3 59.98 -20.07 28.85
N ASN A 4 60.34 -20.70 27.74
CA ASN A 4 60.03 -20.27 26.37
C ASN A 4 58.78 -21.01 25.88
N GLN A 5 57.64 -20.33 25.78
CA GLN A 5 56.47 -20.83 25.07
C GLN A 5 56.48 -20.33 23.62
N LYS A 6 56.67 -21.28 22.69
CA LYS A 6 56.49 -21.07 21.24
C LYS A 6 55.01 -21.25 20.90
N HIS A 7 54.35 -20.18 20.45
CA HIS A 7 53.01 -20.26 19.86
C HIS A 7 53.10 -20.73 18.40
N LYS A 8 52.34 -21.80 18.11
CA LYS A 8 52.23 -22.45 16.79
C LYS A 8 50.99 -21.84 16.11
N ILE A 9 51.20 -21.08 15.04
CA ILE A 9 50.11 -20.50 14.23
C ILE A 9 49.62 -21.58 13.26
N THR A 10 48.38 -22.01 13.41
CA THR A 10 47.67 -22.91 12.49
C THR A 10 46.99 -22.10 11.38
N LYS A 11 47.25 -22.48 10.12
CA LYS A 11 46.65 -21.89 8.92
C LYS A 11 45.16 -22.26 8.85
N SER A 12 44.29 -21.26 8.78
CA SER A 12 42.84 -21.46 8.58
C SER A 12 42.52 -21.74 7.11
N SER A 13 41.79 -22.82 6.89
CA SER A 13 41.24 -23.25 5.59
C SER A 13 40.27 -22.21 5.02
N ALA A 14 40.54 -21.75 3.79
CA ALA A 14 39.67 -20.87 3.05
C ALA A 14 38.41 -21.64 2.60
N ARG A 15 37.26 -21.33 3.21
CA ARG A 15 35.95 -21.82 2.76
C ARG A 15 35.54 -21.07 1.49
N GLN A 16 35.47 -21.78 0.37
CA GLN A 16 34.79 -21.31 -0.84
C GLN A 16 33.28 -21.22 -0.57
N PHE A 17 32.71 -20.02 -0.60
CA PHE A 17 31.27 -19.82 -0.63
C PHE A 17 30.82 -19.80 -2.09
N SER A 18 29.96 -20.74 -2.47
CA SER A 18 29.31 -20.74 -3.78
C SER A 18 28.38 -19.53 -3.89
N ILE A 19 28.57 -18.74 -4.95
CA ILE A 19 27.63 -17.70 -5.34
C ILE A 19 26.53 -18.41 -6.13
N GLY A 20 25.55 -18.97 -5.41
CA GLY A 20 24.31 -19.41 -6.04
C GLY A 20 23.62 -18.21 -6.68
N ARG A 21 23.19 -18.35 -7.94
CA ARG A 21 22.32 -17.38 -8.62
C ARG A 21 21.06 -17.21 -7.77
N PHE A 22 20.99 -16.12 -7.02
CA PHE A 22 19.78 -15.70 -6.32
C PHE A 22 18.85 -15.04 -7.34
N SER A 23 17.62 -15.52 -7.43
CA SER A 23 16.53 -14.84 -8.15
C SER A 23 15.59 -14.28 -7.10
N ALA A 24 15.84 -13.02 -6.71
CA ALA A 24 15.05 -12.26 -5.74
C ALA A 24 13.74 -11.69 -6.33
N THR A 25 13.51 -11.91 -7.63
CA THR A 25 12.39 -11.31 -8.39
C THR A 25 11.02 -11.89 -8.02
N LYS A 26 10.94 -13.11 -7.47
CA LYS A 26 9.63 -13.77 -7.22
C LYS A 26 8.72 -13.02 -6.23
N GLY A 27 9.27 -12.39 -5.20
CA GLY A 27 8.47 -11.57 -4.27
C GLY A 27 8.09 -10.22 -4.86
N PHE A 28 8.89 -9.75 -5.81
CA PHE A 28 8.78 -8.47 -6.47
C PHE A 28 7.69 -8.47 -7.55
N ASP A 29 7.57 -9.55 -8.33
CA ASP A 29 6.53 -9.74 -9.36
C ASP A 29 5.10 -9.65 -8.77
N SER A 30 4.91 -10.12 -7.53
CA SER A 30 3.63 -10.02 -6.82
C SER A 30 3.23 -8.57 -6.49
N SER A 31 4.19 -7.67 -6.27
CA SER A 31 3.92 -6.23 -6.09
C SER A 31 3.39 -5.62 -7.37
N GLN A 32 4.06 -5.90 -8.49
CA GLN A 32 3.67 -5.35 -9.79
C GLN A 32 2.24 -5.77 -10.16
N GLN A 33 1.91 -7.04 -9.91
CA GLN A 33 0.56 -7.58 -10.09
C GLN A 33 -0.49 -6.84 -9.24
N THR A 34 -0.15 -6.52 -7.99
CA THR A 34 -1.04 -5.81 -7.07
C THR A 34 -1.27 -4.37 -7.53
N ILE A 35 -0.22 -3.71 -8.02
CA ILE A 35 -0.28 -2.36 -8.58
C ILE A 35 -1.21 -2.36 -9.80
N GLN A 36 -0.99 -3.23 -10.78
CA GLN A 36 -1.83 -3.33 -11.99
C GLN A 36 -3.31 -3.53 -11.66
N ASN A 37 -3.61 -4.51 -10.78
CA ASN A 37 -4.97 -4.80 -10.34
C ASN A 37 -5.68 -3.61 -9.68
N ALA A 38 -4.94 -2.76 -8.96
CA ALA A 38 -5.51 -1.57 -8.34
C ALA A 38 -5.87 -0.51 -9.39
N PHE A 39 -5.03 -0.34 -10.43
CA PHE A 39 -5.18 0.71 -11.45
C PHE A 39 -6.28 0.43 -12.45
N ASP A 40 -6.37 -0.79 -12.98
CA ASP A 40 -7.39 -1.17 -13.97
C ASP A 40 -8.81 -0.91 -13.43
N ARG A 41 -8.98 -0.96 -12.11
CA ARG A 41 -10.26 -0.74 -11.45
C ARG A 41 -10.60 0.70 -11.22
N ILE A 42 -9.60 1.52 -10.90
CA ILE A 42 -9.82 2.96 -10.79
C ILE A 42 -10.26 3.48 -12.15
N GLN A 43 -9.65 2.99 -13.23
CA GLN A 43 -10.06 3.29 -14.59
C GLN A 43 -11.50 2.86 -14.89
N ASN A 44 -11.85 1.59 -14.65
CA ASN A 44 -13.22 1.10 -14.84
C ASN A 44 -14.28 1.87 -14.03
N ASN A 45 -13.97 2.30 -12.81
CA ASN A 45 -14.89 3.09 -11.99
C ASN A 45 -15.04 4.54 -12.47
N VAL A 46 -13.98 5.12 -13.04
CA VAL A 46 -14.03 6.47 -13.65
C VAL A 46 -14.88 6.42 -14.92
N ASP A 47 -14.68 5.41 -15.77
CA ASP A 47 -15.42 5.28 -17.05
C ASP A 47 -16.93 5.03 -16.84
N LEU A 48 -17.30 4.27 -15.79
CA LEU A 48 -18.70 4.09 -15.38
C LEU A 48 -19.35 5.38 -14.86
N SER A 49 -18.56 6.27 -14.24
CA SER A 49 -19.05 7.56 -13.74
C SER A 49 -19.22 8.59 -14.86
N SER A 50 -18.37 8.58 -15.89
CA SER A 50 -18.52 9.42 -17.08
C SER A 50 -19.68 8.98 -17.97
N ALA A 51 -19.95 7.67 -18.08
CA ALA A 51 -21.11 7.16 -18.82
C ALA A 51 -22.45 7.52 -18.16
N SER A 52 -22.48 7.64 -16.83
CA SER A 52 -23.68 8.01 -16.06
C SER A 52 -23.96 9.52 -16.07
N ALA A 53 -22.94 10.36 -16.31
CA ALA A 53 -23.10 11.81 -16.40
C ALA A 53 -23.76 12.26 -17.73
N SER A 54 -23.71 11.43 -18.77
CA SER A 54 -24.31 11.69 -20.09
C SER A 54 -25.83 11.45 -20.19
N GLN A 55 -26.52 11.05 -19.10
CA GLN A 55 -27.97 10.82 -19.10
C GLN A 55 -28.78 11.72 -18.15
N ALA A 56 -28.17 12.73 -17.54
CA ALA A 56 -28.86 13.67 -16.66
C ALA A 56 -28.72 15.11 -17.19
N ALA A 57 -29.30 15.36 -18.37
CA ALA A 57 -29.48 16.71 -18.89
C ALA A 57 -30.89 16.86 -19.49
N ASP A 58 -31.92 16.63 -18.67
CA ASP A 58 -33.23 17.24 -18.89
C ASP A 58 -34.04 17.25 -17.59
N SER A 59 -33.87 18.30 -16.79
CA SER A 59 -34.82 18.65 -15.73
C SER A 59 -34.63 20.13 -15.38
N SER A 60 -35.50 20.93 -15.97
CA SER A 60 -35.67 22.35 -15.73
C SER A 60 -36.05 22.64 -14.27
N VAL A 61 -35.20 23.39 -13.58
CA VAL A 61 -35.48 23.99 -12.27
C VAL A 61 -35.62 25.50 -12.45
N GLU A 62 -36.81 26.04 -12.17
CA GLU A 62 -37.04 27.47 -12.03
C GLU A 62 -36.26 28.01 -10.83
N ILE A 63 -35.33 28.93 -11.09
CA ILE A 63 -34.63 29.69 -10.06
C ILE A 63 -35.25 31.08 -10.00
N VAL A 64 -35.88 31.37 -8.86
CA VAL A 64 -36.35 32.72 -8.48
C VAL A 64 -35.12 33.59 -8.20
N VAL A 65 -34.89 34.55 -9.09
CA VAL A 65 -33.87 35.60 -8.95
C VAL A 65 -34.39 36.66 -7.98
N THR A 66 -33.60 37.00 -6.96
CA THR A 66 -33.75 38.24 -6.21
C THR A 66 -32.58 39.15 -6.53
N ASP A 67 -32.93 40.39 -6.87
CA ASP A 67 -32.06 41.44 -7.40
C ASP A 67 -30.98 41.89 -6.43
N TYR A 68 -29.75 42.05 -6.95
CA TYR A 68 -28.83 43.09 -6.49
C TYR A 68 -28.10 43.70 -7.69
N SER A 69 -28.43 44.96 -7.93
CA SER A 69 -27.74 45.87 -8.84
C SER A 69 -26.60 46.57 -8.11
N GLU A 70 -25.40 46.65 -8.68
CA GLU A 70 -24.80 47.91 -9.13
C GLU A 70 -23.35 47.75 -9.64
N SER A 71 -23.17 48.20 -10.89
CA SER A 71 -22.05 48.99 -11.42
C SER A 71 -20.66 48.34 -11.61
N GLY A 72 -20.15 48.44 -12.84
CA GLY A 72 -18.76 48.14 -13.17
C GLY A 72 -18.48 48.02 -14.67
N VAL A 73 -18.69 49.09 -15.42
CA VAL A 73 -18.41 49.25 -16.86
C VAL A 73 -16.90 49.21 -17.12
N ILE A 74 -16.41 48.29 -17.97
CA ILE A 74 -15.38 48.57 -19.00
C ILE A 74 -15.67 47.69 -20.23
N ALA A 75 -15.95 48.37 -21.34
CA ALA A 75 -16.04 47.82 -22.68
C ALA A 75 -14.63 47.71 -23.30
N THR A 76 -14.33 46.65 -24.04
CA THR A 76 -13.41 46.74 -25.19
C THR A 76 -13.69 45.67 -26.25
N ALA A 77 -14.18 46.17 -27.37
CA ALA A 77 -14.09 45.76 -28.78
C ALA A 77 -13.89 44.27 -29.15
N LEU A 78 -14.91 43.78 -29.87
CA LEU A 78 -14.79 42.80 -30.95
C LEU A 78 -13.90 43.34 -32.09
N THR A 79 -13.03 42.48 -32.62
CA THR A 79 -12.74 42.41 -34.05
C THR A 79 -12.66 40.95 -34.49
N THR A 80 -13.51 40.62 -35.44
CA THR A 80 -13.65 39.35 -36.16
C THR A 80 -12.61 39.25 -37.28
N GLU A 81 -12.40 38.03 -37.78
CA GLU A 81 -11.65 37.63 -39.00
C GLU A 81 -10.15 37.36 -38.74
N GLU A 82 -9.52 36.23 -39.09
CA GLU A 82 -9.68 35.42 -40.30
C GLU A 82 -8.95 34.04 -40.17
N GLN A 83 -9.60 32.99 -40.65
CA GLN A 83 -9.10 31.87 -41.46
C GLN A 83 -7.85 31.03 -41.08
N LYS A 84 -8.15 29.73 -40.86
CA LYS A 84 -7.58 28.53 -41.50
C LYS A 84 -6.06 28.29 -41.45
N HIS A 85 -5.66 27.43 -40.52
CA HIS A 85 -4.67 26.39 -40.84
C HIS A 85 -4.88 25.14 -39.98
N GLU A 86 -5.71 24.21 -40.46
CA GLU A 86 -5.69 22.81 -40.03
C GLU A 86 -4.51 22.14 -40.74
N GLN A 87 -3.44 21.86 -39.99
CA GLN A 87 -2.44 20.87 -40.38
C GLN A 87 -2.49 19.72 -39.37
N ASN A 88 -3.31 18.74 -39.74
CA ASN A 88 -3.00 17.32 -39.77
C ASN A 88 -1.73 16.87 -39.00
N GLU A 89 -1.85 16.64 -37.69
CA GLU A 89 -1.03 15.66 -36.97
C GLU A 89 -1.93 14.47 -36.64
N GLN A 90 -2.10 13.59 -37.63
CA GLN A 90 -2.46 12.20 -37.39
C GLN A 90 -1.29 11.54 -36.68
N VAL A 91 -1.33 11.55 -35.35
CA VAL A 91 -0.59 10.57 -34.57
C VAL A 91 -1.36 9.27 -34.73
N GLU A 92 -0.78 8.34 -35.48
CA GLU A 92 -1.21 6.95 -35.55
C GLU A 92 -1.15 6.37 -34.13
N GLU A 93 -2.30 6.38 -33.44
CA GLU A 93 -2.57 5.49 -32.32
C GLU A 93 -2.71 4.09 -32.93
N GLU A 94 -1.58 3.40 -33.06
CA GLU A 94 -1.55 1.97 -33.32
C GLU A 94 -2.23 1.26 -32.13
N ASP A 95 -3.45 0.76 -32.38
CA ASP A 95 -4.18 -0.19 -31.57
C ASP A 95 -3.33 -1.45 -31.34
N LEU A 96 -2.48 -1.41 -30.31
CA LEU A 96 -1.93 -2.60 -29.67
C LEU A 96 -2.94 -3.10 -28.62
N GLU A 97 -4.09 -3.56 -29.12
CA GLU A 97 -5.00 -4.44 -28.38
C GLU A 97 -4.62 -5.91 -28.63
N GLU A 98 -3.44 -6.34 -28.17
CA GLU A 98 -3.12 -7.76 -28.08
C GLU A 98 -2.53 -8.08 -26.69
N ASP A 99 -3.15 -9.09 -26.04
CA ASP A 99 -2.70 -9.85 -24.87
C ASP A 99 -2.77 -9.21 -23.46
N ILE A 100 -3.99 -8.94 -22.97
CA ILE A 100 -4.25 -8.80 -21.50
C ILE A 100 -5.09 -9.98 -20.95
N GLU A 101 -5.24 -11.08 -21.70
CA GLU A 101 -5.90 -12.29 -21.22
C GLU A 101 -4.92 -13.41 -20.86
N GLU A 102 -4.23 -13.27 -19.72
CA GLU A 102 -4.06 -14.36 -18.75
C GLU A 102 -3.40 -13.80 -17.46
N PHE A 103 -4.13 -12.97 -16.72
CA PHE A 103 -3.62 -12.39 -15.46
C PHE A 103 -3.64 -13.45 -14.36
N ILE A 104 -2.55 -14.22 -14.29
CA ILE A 104 -2.30 -15.24 -13.28
C ILE A 104 -2.52 -14.62 -11.90
N SER A 105 -3.52 -15.15 -11.17
CA SER A 105 -3.60 -14.99 -9.73
C SER A 105 -2.39 -15.73 -9.14
N VAL A 106 -1.21 -15.08 -9.15
CA VAL A 106 0.01 -15.62 -8.57
C VAL A 106 -0.19 -15.60 -7.05
N SER A 107 -0.84 -16.65 -6.56
CA SER A 107 -0.72 -17.07 -5.18
C SER A 107 0.77 -17.21 -4.89
N LEU A 108 1.33 -16.23 -4.17
CA LEU A 108 2.67 -16.34 -3.62
C LEU A 108 2.78 -17.72 -2.95
N PRO A 109 3.85 -18.48 -3.18
CA PRO A 109 4.01 -19.79 -2.54
C PRO A 109 3.80 -19.64 -1.03
N GLU A 110 2.93 -20.48 -0.46
CA GLU A 110 2.36 -20.38 0.89
C GLU A 110 3.42 -20.37 2.02
N GLU A 111 4.69 -20.66 1.70
CA GLU A 111 5.83 -20.66 2.62
C GLU A 111 6.87 -19.57 2.32
N SER A 112 6.45 -18.41 1.82
CA SER A 112 7.38 -17.28 1.66
C SER A 112 7.90 -16.78 3.03
N ALA A 113 9.15 -16.32 3.09
CA ALA A 113 9.74 -15.71 4.30
C ALA A 113 8.88 -14.57 4.88
N THR A 114 8.08 -13.92 4.03
CA THR A 114 7.07 -12.93 4.40
C THR A 114 5.97 -13.53 5.28
N SER A 115 5.42 -14.68 4.91
CA SER A 115 4.36 -15.34 5.67
C SER A 115 4.84 -15.69 7.08
N LEU A 116 6.01 -16.32 7.20
CA LEU A 116 6.66 -16.65 8.48
C LEU A 116 6.94 -15.40 9.33
N TYR A 117 7.35 -14.30 8.70
CA TYR A 117 7.57 -13.04 9.40
C TYR A 117 6.26 -12.46 9.95
N LEU A 118 5.20 -12.38 9.14
CA LEU A 118 3.90 -11.89 9.57
C LEU A 118 3.28 -12.77 10.66
N GLU A 119 3.41 -14.10 10.54
CA GLU A 119 2.99 -15.05 11.56
C GLU A 119 3.75 -14.82 12.88
N SER A 120 5.07 -14.59 12.81
CA SER A 120 5.88 -14.28 14.00
C SER A 120 5.41 -13.01 14.71
N ILE A 121 4.96 -12.00 13.95
CA ILE A 121 4.36 -10.79 14.51
C ILE A 121 3.04 -11.11 15.19
N GLN A 122 2.14 -11.85 14.55
CA GLN A 122 0.86 -12.24 15.14
C GLN A 122 1.06 -13.05 16.43
N ASN A 123 1.98 -14.01 16.42
CA ASN A 123 2.33 -14.83 17.58
C ASN A 123 2.87 -13.99 18.74
N ARG A 124 3.65 -12.94 18.44
CA ARG A 124 4.12 -11.99 19.45
C ARG A 124 2.97 -11.15 20.00
N LEU A 125 2.14 -10.57 19.14
CA LEU A 125 1.00 -9.75 19.54
C LEU A 125 -0.05 -10.52 20.34
N SER A 126 -0.20 -11.82 20.09
CA SER A 126 -1.14 -12.67 20.82
C SER A 126 -0.74 -12.92 22.28
N ARG A 127 0.49 -12.56 22.66
CA ARG A 127 1.02 -12.65 24.03
C ARG A 127 1.04 -11.28 24.74
N GLU A 128 0.76 -10.21 24.00
CA GLU A 128 0.73 -8.83 24.52
C GLU A 128 -0.73 -8.44 24.76
N ASP A 129 -1.08 -8.00 25.98
CA ASP A 129 -2.41 -7.43 26.24
C ASP A 129 -2.61 -6.09 25.52
N TYR A 130 -1.51 -5.35 25.37
CA TYR A 130 -1.46 -4.06 24.68
C TYR A 130 -0.23 -4.00 23.77
N PRO A 131 -0.40 -3.76 22.45
CA PRO A 131 0.72 -3.72 21.53
C PRO A 131 1.78 -2.70 21.93
N SER A 132 3.02 -3.16 22.05
CA SER A 132 4.19 -2.33 22.30
C SER A 132 4.35 -1.15 21.33
N VAL A 133 3.85 -1.26 20.09
CA VAL A 133 3.83 -0.15 19.13
C VAL A 133 2.93 1.01 19.58
N TYR A 134 1.75 0.71 20.12
CA TYR A 134 0.82 1.73 20.61
C TYR A 134 1.36 2.39 21.88
N ALA A 135 2.05 1.65 22.74
CA ALA A 135 2.75 2.22 23.89
C ALA A 135 3.85 3.23 23.50
N ARG A 136 4.41 3.10 22.29
CA ARG A 136 5.37 4.06 21.72
C ARG A 136 4.69 5.19 20.93
N GLY A 137 3.37 5.23 20.85
CA GLY A 137 2.63 6.25 20.10
C GLY A 137 2.74 6.09 18.58
N THR A 138 2.84 4.85 18.07
CA THR A 138 2.89 4.58 16.63
C THR A 138 2.04 3.38 16.24
N PHE A 139 1.52 3.38 15.02
CA PHE A 139 0.84 2.23 14.42
C PHE A 139 1.79 1.27 13.70
N TRP A 140 3.05 1.66 13.54
CA TRP A 140 3.98 0.99 12.64
C TRP A 140 4.92 0.04 13.39
N ILE A 141 4.95 -1.20 12.91
CA ILE A 141 6.03 -2.14 13.22
C ILE A 141 7.07 -1.97 12.12
N GLU A 142 8.05 -1.14 12.41
CA GLU A 142 9.12 -0.83 11.47
C GLU A 142 10.17 -1.95 11.42
N PRO A 143 10.65 -2.31 10.22
CA PRO A 143 11.80 -3.18 10.09
C PRO A 143 13.06 -2.47 10.57
N MET A 144 14.09 -3.26 10.85
CA MET A 144 15.41 -2.67 11.10
C MET A 144 15.96 -2.09 9.80
N MET A 145 16.52 -0.88 9.84
CA MET A 145 17.11 -0.26 8.65
C MET A 145 18.17 -1.18 8.01
N PRO A 146 18.23 -1.30 6.67
CA PRO A 146 19.14 -2.20 5.97
C PRO A 146 20.60 -2.08 6.44
N PHE A 147 21.09 -0.85 6.64
CA PHE A 147 22.43 -0.61 7.17
C PHE A 147 22.73 -1.36 8.49
N PHE A 148 21.82 -1.29 9.47
CA PHE A 148 22.02 -1.96 10.76
C PHE A 148 21.86 -3.47 10.65
N MET A 149 20.99 -3.95 9.76
CA MET A 149 20.82 -5.38 9.49
C MET A 149 22.09 -5.99 8.90
N LEU A 150 22.68 -5.32 7.91
CA LEU A 150 23.90 -5.74 7.23
C LEU A 150 25.10 -5.76 8.18
N LYS A 151 25.18 -4.80 9.11
CA LYS A 151 26.20 -4.76 10.16
C LYS A 151 26.10 -5.94 11.13
N LYS A 152 24.88 -6.44 11.36
CA LYS A 152 24.60 -7.59 12.25
C LYS A 152 24.66 -8.95 11.56
N ASN A 153 25.10 -9.02 10.29
CA ASN A 153 25.18 -10.26 9.50
C ASN A 153 23.85 -11.05 9.47
N LYS A 154 22.71 -10.36 9.40
CA LYS A 154 21.41 -11.00 9.21
C LYS A 154 21.30 -11.57 7.79
N LYS A 155 20.43 -12.57 7.60
CA LYS A 155 20.15 -13.16 6.29
C LYS A 155 19.61 -12.08 5.33
N ILE A 156 19.96 -12.20 4.06
CA ILE A 156 19.55 -11.27 2.98
C ILE A 156 18.03 -11.19 2.82
N GLU A 157 17.32 -12.30 3.04
CA GLU A 157 15.85 -12.41 3.00
C GLU A 157 15.16 -11.38 3.89
N PHE A 158 15.85 -10.95 4.95
CA PHE A 158 15.34 -9.99 5.91
C PHE A 158 15.59 -8.53 5.51
N LEU A 159 16.42 -8.24 4.50
CA LEU A 159 16.66 -6.85 4.04
C LEU A 159 15.42 -6.23 3.41
N HIS A 160 14.55 -7.07 2.85
CA HIS A 160 13.24 -6.71 2.34
C HIS A 160 12.16 -6.87 3.41
N HIS A 161 12.53 -6.80 4.70
CA HIS A 161 11.54 -6.85 5.76
C HIS A 161 10.47 -5.79 5.56
N LEU A 162 9.25 -6.22 5.80
CA LEU A 162 8.07 -5.48 5.44
C LEU A 162 7.67 -4.57 6.59
N GLN A 163 7.41 -3.32 6.27
CA GLN A 163 6.73 -2.42 7.20
C GLN A 163 5.31 -2.95 7.42
N VAL A 164 4.88 -3.03 8.68
CA VAL A 164 3.54 -3.50 9.03
C VAL A 164 2.78 -2.39 9.74
N PHE A 165 1.62 -2.02 9.20
CA PHE A 165 0.67 -1.14 9.84
C PHE A 165 -0.28 -1.97 10.70
N LEU A 166 -0.26 -1.76 12.02
CA LEU A 166 -1.10 -2.49 12.96
C LEU A 166 -2.38 -1.71 13.27
N TRP A 167 -3.53 -2.29 12.91
CA TRP A 167 -4.85 -1.69 13.08
C TRP A 167 -5.76 -2.50 14.02
N ILE A 168 -5.80 -2.09 15.29
CA ILE A 168 -6.60 -2.68 16.37
C ILE A 168 -7.34 -1.53 17.11
N PRO A 169 -8.39 -0.97 16.49
CA PRO A 169 -8.99 0.26 16.98
C PRO A 169 -9.65 0.13 18.35
N HIS A 170 -10.14 -1.05 18.75
CA HIS A 170 -10.78 -1.23 20.07
C HIS A 170 -9.82 -1.00 21.25
N LEU A 171 -8.51 -1.13 21.05
CA LEU A 171 -7.51 -0.84 22.09
C LEU A 171 -7.19 0.66 22.21
N LEU A 172 -7.64 1.46 21.24
CA LEU A 172 -7.39 2.91 21.17
C LEU A 172 -8.60 3.73 21.62
N LEU A 173 -9.74 3.07 21.83
CA LEU A 173 -10.96 3.70 22.27
C LEU A 173 -11.01 3.69 23.80
N SER A 174 -11.24 4.85 24.42
CA SER A 174 -11.39 4.94 25.87
C SER A 174 -12.61 4.14 26.35
N GLU A 175 -12.48 3.46 27.50
CA GLU A 175 -13.41 2.45 28.05
C GLU A 175 -14.90 2.85 28.07
N TRP A 176 -15.21 4.15 28.12
CA TRP A 176 -16.56 4.68 28.27
C TRP A 176 -17.33 4.92 26.96
N LEU A 177 -16.65 4.98 25.79
CA LEU A 177 -17.26 5.52 24.56
C LEU A 177 -17.50 4.54 23.40
N ALA A 178 -16.77 3.44 23.23
CA ALA A 178 -16.86 2.73 21.95
C ALA A 178 -16.60 1.23 22.02
N ALA A 179 -17.64 0.51 22.44
CA ALA A 179 -17.83 -0.83 21.90
C ALA A 179 -18.07 -0.70 20.39
N ILE A 180 -17.33 -1.45 19.57
CA ILE A 180 -17.64 -1.57 18.16
C ILE A 180 -18.97 -2.33 18.03
N HIS A 181 -19.92 -1.74 17.32
CA HIS A 181 -21.26 -2.29 17.16
C HIS A 181 -21.41 -3.01 15.82
N CYS A 182 -22.21 -4.07 15.84
CA CYS A 182 -22.53 -4.83 14.65
C CYS A 182 -23.32 -3.94 13.67
N PRO A 183 -22.90 -3.84 12.39
CA PRO A 183 -23.60 -3.02 11.42
C PRO A 183 -25.00 -3.55 11.10
N CYS A 184 -25.28 -4.83 11.32
CA CYS A 184 -26.58 -5.46 11.02
C CYS A 184 -27.61 -5.30 12.14
N CYS A 185 -27.24 -5.58 13.39
CA CYS A 185 -28.19 -5.60 14.52
C CYS A 185 -27.86 -4.61 15.64
N LYS A 186 -26.79 -3.82 15.49
CA LYS A 186 -26.30 -2.84 16.48
C LYS A 186 -25.86 -3.43 17.83
N SER A 187 -25.89 -4.75 18.00
CA SER A 187 -25.36 -5.42 19.20
C SER A 187 -23.84 -5.27 19.33
N LYS A 188 -23.33 -5.43 20.56
CA LYS A 188 -21.90 -5.42 20.86
C LYS A 188 -21.17 -6.54 20.11
N MET A 189 -19.93 -6.27 19.71
CA MET A 189 -19.05 -7.23 19.07
C MET A 189 -17.91 -7.64 20.01
N GLU A 190 -17.50 -8.91 19.93
CA GLU A 190 -16.30 -9.41 20.57
C GLU A 190 -15.12 -9.46 19.60
N THR A 191 -13.91 -9.30 20.12
CA THR A 191 -12.67 -9.54 19.38
C THR A 191 -12.50 -11.04 19.21
N LYS A 192 -12.28 -11.50 17.97
CA LYS A 192 -12.10 -12.93 17.67
C LYS A 192 -10.62 -13.31 17.62
N GLU A 193 -9.97 -13.02 16.51
CA GLU A 193 -8.57 -13.37 16.25
C GLU A 193 -8.02 -12.49 15.12
N PHE A 194 -6.71 -12.51 14.91
CA PHE A 194 -6.10 -11.93 13.72
C PHE A 194 -6.53 -12.67 12.46
N ASN A 195 -6.51 -11.95 11.33
CA ASN A 195 -6.69 -12.58 10.02
C ASN A 195 -5.59 -13.61 9.77
N LYS A 196 -5.96 -14.80 9.28
CA LYS A 196 -5.00 -15.86 8.91
C LYS A 196 -4.80 -15.99 7.40
N GLN A 197 -5.81 -15.61 6.61
CA GLN A 197 -5.79 -15.73 5.15
C GLN A 197 -6.35 -14.44 4.52
N PRO A 198 -5.46 -13.52 4.09
CA PRO A 198 -4.02 -13.47 4.38
C PRO A 198 -3.74 -13.02 5.83
N HIS A 199 -2.52 -13.27 6.35
CA HIS A 199 -2.09 -12.76 7.66
C HIS A 199 -2.11 -11.23 7.75
N ALA A 200 -1.79 -10.57 6.64
CA ALA A 200 -1.91 -9.14 6.46
C ALA A 200 -2.19 -8.84 4.98
N ARG A 201 -2.87 -7.73 4.71
CA ARG A 201 -3.13 -7.28 3.33
C ARG A 201 -1.96 -6.42 2.85
N LYS A 202 -1.47 -6.66 1.63
CA LYS A 202 -0.41 -5.84 1.03
C LYS A 202 -1.01 -4.54 0.51
N ILE A 203 -0.45 -3.41 0.92
CA ILE A 203 -0.83 -2.06 0.51
C ILE A 203 0.31 -1.48 -0.32
N VAL A 204 -0.01 -0.96 -1.50
CA VAL A 204 0.93 -0.28 -2.39
C VAL A 204 1.09 1.17 -1.92
N ASP A 205 2.33 1.61 -1.70
CA ASP A 205 2.71 3.00 -1.48
C ASP A 205 3.42 3.56 -2.73
N ILE A 206 4.07 4.72 -2.63
CA ILE A 206 4.72 5.40 -3.76
C ILE A 206 5.96 4.64 -4.24
N ASP A 207 6.85 4.29 -3.32
CA ASP A 207 8.16 3.66 -3.60
C ASP A 207 8.34 2.29 -2.94
N SER A 208 7.33 1.82 -2.21
CA SER A 208 7.40 0.64 -1.37
C SER A 208 6.01 0.03 -1.12
N CYS A 209 5.99 -1.13 -0.48
CA CYS A 209 4.76 -1.78 -0.05
C CYS A 209 4.81 -2.03 1.45
N PHE A 210 3.68 -1.83 2.13
CA PHE A 210 3.52 -2.20 3.53
C PHE A 210 2.39 -3.20 3.72
N HIS A 211 2.28 -3.78 4.91
CA HIS A 211 1.29 -4.80 5.22
C HIS A 211 0.32 -4.28 6.29
N LEU A 212 -0.97 -4.29 5.98
CA LEU A 212 -2.04 -3.97 6.92
C LEU A 212 -2.41 -5.23 7.72
N MET A 213 -2.07 -5.22 9.01
CA MET A 213 -2.44 -6.26 9.96
C MET A 213 -3.59 -5.77 10.83
N SER A 214 -4.65 -6.56 10.94
CA SER A 214 -5.87 -6.18 11.65
C SER A 214 -6.58 -7.39 12.25
N MET A 215 -7.47 -7.13 13.20
CA MET A 215 -8.27 -8.15 13.87
C MET A 215 -9.67 -8.29 13.26
N ARG A 216 -10.29 -9.43 13.52
CA ARG A 216 -11.70 -9.68 13.22
C ARG A 216 -12.56 -9.52 14.46
N TYR A 217 -13.75 -8.98 14.25
CA TYR A 217 -14.80 -8.92 15.25
C TYR A 217 -15.92 -9.89 14.90
N ARG A 218 -16.59 -10.43 15.93
CA ARG A 218 -17.77 -11.28 15.80
C ARG A 218 -18.93 -10.65 16.57
N CYS A 219 -20.10 -10.62 15.95
CA CYS A 219 -21.32 -10.19 16.61
C CYS A 219 -21.81 -11.25 17.61
N LEU A 220 -22.08 -10.83 18.85
CA LEU A 220 -22.57 -11.69 19.94
C LEU A 220 -24.08 -11.92 19.92
N SER A 221 -24.83 -11.14 19.14
CA SER A 221 -26.30 -11.26 19.08
C SER A 221 -26.74 -12.66 18.63
N PRO A 222 -27.65 -13.33 19.36
CA PRO A 222 -28.20 -14.62 18.92
C PRO A 222 -28.85 -14.45 17.55
N GLY A 223 -28.50 -15.33 16.61
CA GLY A 223 -29.00 -15.32 15.24
C GLY A 223 -28.24 -14.44 14.23
N CYS A 224 -27.39 -13.49 14.67
CA CYS A 224 -26.62 -12.66 13.73
C CYS A 224 -25.31 -13.34 13.31
N GLY A 225 -24.44 -13.66 14.27
CA GLY A 225 -23.16 -14.35 14.05
C GLY A 225 -22.17 -13.68 13.08
N LYS A 226 -22.50 -12.50 12.53
CA LYS A 226 -21.73 -11.83 11.48
C LYS A 226 -20.32 -11.50 11.98
N THR A 227 -19.34 -11.74 11.12
CA THR A 227 -17.95 -11.34 11.34
C THR A 227 -17.57 -10.20 10.43
N ILE A 228 -16.79 -9.25 10.94
CA ILE A 228 -16.32 -8.07 10.21
C ILE A 228 -14.84 -7.83 10.53
N ASN A 229 -14.07 -7.26 9.61
CA ASN A 229 -12.69 -6.86 9.87
C ASN A 229 -12.62 -5.48 10.49
N ALA A 230 -11.58 -5.22 11.28
CA ALA A 230 -11.36 -3.90 11.87
C ALA A 230 -11.09 -2.80 10.85
N HIS A 231 -10.63 -3.18 9.65
CA HIS A 231 -10.38 -2.26 8.54
C HIS A 231 -11.59 -2.07 7.62
N ASP A 232 -12.73 -2.72 7.90
CA ASP A 232 -13.92 -2.53 7.08
C ASP A 232 -14.50 -1.13 7.31
N SER A 233 -14.98 -0.50 6.24
CA SER A 233 -15.47 0.88 6.28
C SER A 233 -16.59 1.10 7.30
N GLN A 234 -17.40 0.08 7.58
CA GLN A 234 -18.46 0.14 8.59
C GLN A 234 -17.93 0.18 10.03
N VAL A 235 -16.72 -0.37 10.28
CA VAL A 235 -16.05 -0.26 11.58
C VAL A 235 -15.34 1.08 11.68
N ILE A 236 -14.61 1.49 10.64
CA ILE A 236 -13.88 2.75 10.62
C ILE A 236 -14.82 3.94 10.86
N LYS A 237 -16.00 3.97 10.23
CA LYS A 237 -17.02 5.01 10.42
C LYS A 237 -17.56 5.14 11.85
N GLN A 238 -17.34 4.14 12.71
CA GLN A 238 -17.75 4.19 14.12
C GLN A 238 -16.67 4.80 15.03
N LEU A 239 -15.46 5.00 14.53
CA LEU A 239 -14.35 5.56 15.30
C LEU A 239 -14.46 7.08 15.39
N THR A 240 -13.71 7.71 16.30
CA THR A 240 -13.61 9.18 16.32
C THR A 240 -12.92 9.67 15.04
N TYR A 241 -13.22 10.89 14.61
CA TYR A 241 -12.69 11.41 13.35
C TYR A 241 -11.15 11.43 13.34
N GLU A 242 -10.54 11.78 14.47
CA GLU A 242 -9.08 11.78 14.65
C GLU A 242 -8.51 10.41 14.32
N LEU A 243 -9.09 9.34 14.85
CA LEU A 243 -8.62 7.98 14.58
C LEU A 243 -8.93 7.54 13.14
N GLN A 244 -10.05 7.98 12.55
CA GLN A 244 -10.34 7.71 11.13
C GLN A 244 -9.30 8.30 10.19
N PHE A 245 -8.77 9.48 10.51
CA PHE A 245 -7.73 10.14 9.71
C PHE A 245 -6.41 9.36 9.73
N GLU A 246 -6.06 8.73 10.86
CA GLU A 246 -4.86 7.90 11.01
C GLU A 246 -4.87 6.62 10.17
N PHE A 247 -6.03 6.15 9.69
CA PHE A 247 -6.07 4.96 8.85
C PHE A 247 -5.46 5.24 7.47
N PRO A 248 -4.39 4.55 7.04
CA PRO A 248 -3.55 4.99 5.92
C PRO A 248 -4.05 4.54 4.54
N ALA A 249 -4.96 3.58 4.47
CA ALA A 249 -5.22 2.84 3.24
C ALA A 249 -6.62 3.08 2.67
N ILE A 250 -6.74 2.94 1.36
CA ILE A 250 -8.00 2.80 0.63
C ILE A 250 -8.06 1.34 0.16
N LEU A 251 -9.00 0.59 0.74
CA LEU A 251 -9.12 -0.83 0.50
C LEU A 251 -10.16 -1.12 -0.59
N THR A 252 -9.78 -1.95 -1.56
CA THR A 252 -10.72 -2.47 -2.57
C THR A 252 -10.81 -4.00 -2.50
N HIS A 253 -11.64 -4.61 -3.34
CA HIS A 253 -11.81 -6.07 -3.34
C HIS A 253 -10.60 -6.85 -3.90
N LYS A 254 -9.77 -6.27 -4.78
CA LYS A 254 -8.64 -6.98 -5.44
C LYS A 254 -7.29 -6.26 -5.29
N GLY A 255 -7.24 -5.15 -4.57
CA GLY A 255 -6.02 -4.38 -4.42
C GLY A 255 -6.22 -3.26 -3.42
N ASP A 256 -5.13 -2.85 -2.79
CA ASP A 256 -5.16 -1.86 -1.74
C ASP A 256 -4.05 -0.85 -1.98
N VAL A 257 -4.39 0.44 -1.87
CA VAL A 257 -3.48 1.55 -2.12
C VAL A 257 -3.42 2.46 -0.91
N PHE A 258 -2.24 3.04 -0.69
CA PHE A 258 -2.06 4.07 0.30
C PHE A 258 -2.83 5.34 -0.10
N LYS A 259 -3.39 6.06 0.87
CA LYS A 259 -4.16 7.29 0.63
C LYS A 259 -3.36 8.30 -0.19
N ALA A 260 -2.07 8.50 0.10
CA ALA A 260 -1.25 9.45 -0.64
C ALA A 260 -1.07 9.06 -2.12
N VAL A 261 -1.03 7.76 -2.44
CA VAL A 261 -0.99 7.29 -3.84
C VAL A 261 -2.29 7.65 -4.57
N ALA A 262 -3.44 7.46 -3.92
CA ALA A 262 -4.73 7.83 -4.48
C ALA A 262 -4.90 9.36 -4.61
N ASP A 263 -4.41 10.11 -3.63
CA ASP A 263 -4.42 11.57 -3.67
C ASP A 263 -3.51 12.11 -4.78
N LEU A 264 -2.37 11.47 -5.03
CA LEU A 264 -1.46 11.79 -6.13
C LEU A 264 -2.01 11.38 -7.50
N LEU A 265 -2.86 10.35 -7.55
CA LEU A 265 -3.48 9.92 -8.79
C LEU A 265 -4.41 11.02 -9.37
N ARG A 266 -5.11 11.77 -8.53
CA ARG A 266 -6.02 12.83 -8.99
C ARG A 266 -5.31 13.90 -9.86
N PRO A 267 -4.23 14.57 -9.42
CA PRO A 267 -3.51 15.50 -10.27
C PRO A 267 -2.88 14.81 -11.48
N CYS A 268 -2.45 13.54 -11.39
CA CYS A 268 -1.93 12.81 -12.54
C CYS A 268 -2.99 12.53 -13.62
N ILE A 269 -4.26 12.37 -13.25
CA ILE A 269 -5.39 12.23 -14.19
C ILE A 269 -5.79 13.58 -14.79
N GLN A 270 -5.72 14.67 -14.00
CA GLN A 270 -6.00 16.03 -14.49
C GLN A 270 -4.92 16.56 -15.44
N ASN A 271 -3.78 15.87 -15.55
CA ASN A 271 -2.65 16.18 -16.41
C ASN A 271 -2.45 15.05 -17.44
N PRO A 272 -1.65 15.25 -18.51
CA PRO A 272 -1.47 14.25 -19.59
C PRO A 272 -0.68 12.99 -19.20
N ILE A 273 -0.57 12.66 -17.91
CA ILE A 273 0.05 11.41 -17.43
C ILE A 273 -0.96 10.28 -17.57
N GLY A 274 -2.18 10.46 -17.07
CA GLY A 274 -3.19 9.40 -17.03
C GLY A 274 -2.81 8.21 -16.12
N PRO A 275 -3.76 7.32 -15.83
CA PRO A 275 -3.58 6.24 -14.85
C PRO A 275 -2.52 5.20 -15.29
N LYS A 276 -2.50 4.79 -16.57
CA LYS A 276 -1.54 3.79 -17.07
C LYS A 276 -0.08 4.26 -16.95
N ARG A 277 0.22 5.53 -17.28
CA ARG A 277 1.59 6.04 -17.14
C ARG A 277 1.96 6.23 -15.67
N PHE A 278 1.02 6.70 -14.83
CA PHE A 278 1.25 6.81 -13.40
C PHE A 278 1.55 5.45 -12.75
N GLN A 279 0.86 4.40 -13.18
CA GLN A 279 1.15 3.04 -12.75
C GLN A 279 2.58 2.61 -13.13
N LYS A 280 3.02 2.85 -14.37
CA LYS A 280 4.39 2.57 -14.81
C LYS A 280 5.40 3.33 -13.94
N ILE A 281 5.13 4.60 -13.63
CA ILE A 281 5.96 5.40 -12.71
C ILE A 281 6.06 4.75 -11.34
N LEU A 282 4.94 4.30 -10.74
CA LEU A 282 4.98 3.61 -9.44
C LEU A 282 5.82 2.33 -9.50
N VAL A 283 5.67 1.53 -10.55
CA VAL A 283 6.48 0.31 -10.74
C VAL A 283 7.98 0.65 -10.81
N GLU A 284 8.36 1.68 -11.57
CA GLU A 284 9.75 2.13 -11.65
C GLU A 284 10.28 2.68 -10.31
N LEU A 285 9.46 3.37 -9.53
CA LEU A 285 9.85 3.81 -8.18
C LEU A 285 10.10 2.64 -7.24
N HIS A 286 9.28 1.58 -7.32
CA HIS A 286 9.51 0.35 -6.56
C HIS A 286 10.76 -0.40 -7.02
N HIS A 287 11.03 -0.46 -8.33
CA HIS A 287 12.29 -0.99 -8.87
C HIS A 287 13.49 -0.24 -8.29
N LEU A 288 13.45 1.09 -8.36
CA LEU A 288 14.53 1.93 -7.88
C LEU A 288 14.80 1.73 -6.38
N CYS A 289 13.74 1.60 -5.57
CA CYS A 289 13.85 1.32 -4.14
C CYS A 289 14.51 -0.05 -3.88
N HIS A 290 14.07 -1.10 -4.60
CA HIS A 290 14.68 -2.42 -4.54
C HIS A 290 16.17 -2.40 -4.90
N ASP A 291 16.52 -1.77 -6.02
CA ASP A 291 17.90 -1.67 -6.51
C ASP A 291 18.81 -0.93 -5.53
N CYS A 292 18.28 0.11 -4.87
CA CYS A 292 19.00 0.82 -3.81
C CYS A 292 19.34 -0.11 -2.63
N ILE A 293 18.40 -0.94 -2.19
CA ILE A 293 18.61 -1.90 -1.10
C ILE A 293 19.63 -2.98 -1.52
N GLU A 294 19.53 -3.48 -2.75
CA GLU A 294 20.46 -4.46 -3.30
C GLU A 294 21.88 -3.89 -3.41
N LEU A 295 22.04 -2.67 -3.91
CA LEU A 295 23.34 -1.99 -3.98
C LEU A 295 23.96 -1.82 -2.58
N GLN A 296 23.18 -1.44 -1.58
CA GLN A 296 23.65 -1.36 -0.19
C GLN A 296 24.15 -2.72 0.32
N TYR A 297 23.44 -3.80 -0.02
CA TYR A 297 23.88 -5.15 0.30
C TYR A 297 25.21 -5.50 -0.37
N LEU A 298 25.34 -5.29 -1.68
CA LEU A 298 26.55 -5.59 -2.45
C LEU A 298 27.77 -4.84 -1.91
N LEU A 299 27.61 -3.55 -1.62
CA LEU A 299 28.66 -2.73 -1.00
C LEU A 299 29.08 -3.27 0.37
N SER A 300 28.13 -3.75 1.18
CA SER A 300 28.43 -4.34 2.48
C SER A 300 29.21 -5.65 2.38
N VAL A 301 28.91 -6.48 1.37
CA VAL A 301 29.62 -7.74 1.09
C VAL A 301 31.03 -7.44 0.58
N TYR A 302 31.16 -6.49 -0.35
CA TYR A 302 32.46 -6.06 -0.87
C TYR A 302 33.39 -5.55 0.24
N ARG A 303 32.86 -4.70 1.13
CA ARG A 303 33.61 -4.18 2.29
C ARG A 303 34.12 -5.29 3.21
N LYS A 304 33.31 -6.32 3.47
CA LYS A 304 33.68 -7.47 4.32
C LYS A 304 34.72 -8.40 3.68
N ARG A 305 34.85 -8.39 2.35
CA ARG A 305 35.88 -9.15 1.64
C ARG A 305 37.22 -8.43 1.57
N SER A 306 37.19 -7.10 1.63
CA SER A 306 38.37 -6.24 1.42
C SER A 306 39.09 -5.82 2.70
N GLY A 307 38.50 -6.10 3.87
CA GLY A 307 39.10 -5.84 5.19
C GLY A 307 39.19 -7.13 5.98
#